data_AF-A0A0K8SES2-F1
#
_entry.id   AF-A0A0K8SES2-F1
#
_cell.length_a   1.000
_cell.length_b   1.000
_cell.length_c   1.000
_cell.angle_alpha   90.00
_cell.angle_beta   90.00
_cell.angle_gamma   90.00
#
_symmetry.space_group_name_H-M   'P 1'
#
loop_
_entity.id
_entity.type
_entity.pdbx_description
1 polymer ?
#
loop_
_entity_poly.entity_id
_entity_poly.type
_entity_poly.pdbx_seq_one_letter_code
_entity_poly.pdbx_strand_id
1 'polypeptide(L)'
;MADPLIEDILVNKKKTLSVSDISAMSKEELIDKVAQLQAHNIQLRNIIAKKIAPPCDAVGKGRDFDLSKCPKMHVFLRILYLGWNYQGFACQEDGNETIEFHLMKALLKSKLIASRETSNYHRCGRTDKGVSSFGQVISLTVRAAEPGKPPLTYCKMLNRLLPNDIRAVAWRAATEGTSARFDCKSRSYKYYFPKSTLNLDVMNDAAKHLIGTHDFRNICKMDVANGVTTFVRNIADAKVSTINDDEGGYQMCELSIVGNAFLWHQVRCIASLILLVGQGLEDSSIVKDLLDVEKNPRNLNTS
;
A
#
# COMPACT_ATOMS: atom_id res chain seq x y z
N MET A 1 24.84 6.13 -25.38
CA MET A 1 25.30 5.31 -26.51
C MET A 1 24.14 4.41 -26.87
N ALA A 2 23.45 4.72 -27.98
CA ALA A 2 22.29 3.97 -28.45
C ALA A 2 22.79 2.76 -29.26
N ASP A 3 22.23 1.59 -28.97
CA ASP A 3 22.53 0.34 -29.64
C ASP A 3 21.95 0.37 -31.09
N PRO A 4 22.71 0.08 -32.17
CA PRO A 4 22.30 0.41 -33.53
C PRO A 4 21.42 -0.63 -34.25
N LEU A 5 20.83 -1.62 -33.56
CA LEU A 5 20.22 -2.78 -34.23
C LEU A 5 18.73 -2.99 -33.89
N ILE A 6 17.89 -2.00 -34.19
CA ILE A 6 16.44 -2.23 -34.30
C ILE A 6 15.95 -1.62 -35.61
N GLU A 7 16.17 -2.35 -36.71
CA GLU A 7 15.45 -2.14 -37.97
C GLU A 7 13.96 -2.50 -37.79
N ASP A 8 13.10 -1.90 -38.62
CA ASP A 8 11.64 -1.95 -38.57
C ASP A 8 11.08 -3.39 -38.57
N ILE A 9 10.81 -3.93 -37.39
CA ILE A 9 10.11 -5.21 -37.23
C ILE A 9 8.60 -5.01 -37.42
N LEU A 10 8.07 -5.47 -38.57
CA LEU A 10 6.64 -5.55 -38.85
C LEU A 10 5.93 -6.47 -37.84
N VAL A 11 5.11 -5.88 -36.96
CA VAL A 11 4.32 -6.62 -35.96
C VAL A 11 3.06 -7.20 -36.59
N ASN A 12 3.05 -8.51 -36.82
CA ASN A 12 1.90 -9.24 -37.35
C ASN A 12 0.84 -9.46 -36.25
N LYS A 13 -0.39 -8.96 -36.45
CA LYS A 13 -1.50 -9.08 -35.50
C LYS A 13 -2.30 -10.36 -35.78
N LYS A 14 -2.35 -11.26 -34.79
CA LYS A 14 -3.24 -12.44 -34.60
C LYS A 14 -2.56 -13.82 -34.66
N LYS A 15 -1.75 -14.15 -33.64
CA LYS A 15 -1.57 -15.55 -33.23
C LYS A 15 -1.24 -15.63 -31.75
N THR A 16 -2.16 -16.16 -30.95
CA THR A 16 -1.91 -16.49 -29.54
C THR A 16 -1.23 -17.86 -29.52
N LEU A 17 0.04 -17.90 -29.11
CA LEU A 17 0.82 -19.15 -29.03
C LEU A 17 0.48 -19.87 -27.72
N SER A 18 0.25 -21.18 -27.79
CA SER A 18 0.05 -22.03 -26.62
C SER A 18 1.40 -22.39 -25.97
N VAL A 19 1.37 -22.82 -24.70
CA VAL A 19 2.60 -23.24 -23.98
C VAL A 19 3.31 -24.40 -24.68
N SER A 20 2.55 -25.30 -25.33
CA SER A 20 3.10 -26.38 -26.15
C SER A 20 3.83 -25.84 -27.39
N ASP A 21 3.34 -24.77 -28.01
CA ASP A 21 3.99 -24.17 -29.17
C ASP A 21 5.32 -23.51 -28.78
N ILE A 22 5.35 -22.83 -27.64
CA ILE A 22 6.54 -22.13 -27.11
C ILE A 22 7.63 -23.15 -26.72
N SER A 23 7.23 -24.30 -26.18
CA SER A 23 8.16 -25.36 -25.76
C SER A 23 8.81 -26.10 -26.93
N ALA A 24 8.24 -25.98 -28.14
CA ALA A 24 8.77 -26.58 -29.37
C ALA A 24 9.69 -25.61 -30.16
N MET A 25 9.82 -24.36 -29.73
CA MET A 25 10.67 -23.36 -30.39
C MET A 25 12.14 -23.59 -30.08
N SER A 26 12.99 -23.35 -31.07
CA SER A 26 14.45 -23.30 -30.89
C SER A 26 14.87 -22.12 -30.00
N LYS A 27 16.09 -22.18 -29.46
CA LYS A 27 16.63 -21.15 -28.58
C LYS A 27 16.72 -19.79 -29.29
N GLU A 28 17.12 -19.80 -30.55
CA GLU A 28 17.25 -18.63 -31.41
C GLU A 28 15.88 -17.98 -31.65
N GLU A 29 14.85 -18.78 -31.96
CA GLU A 29 13.47 -18.29 -32.14
C GLU A 29 12.88 -17.72 -30.83
N LEU A 30 13.22 -18.29 -29.68
CA LEU A 30 12.81 -17.75 -28.38
C LEU A 30 13.47 -16.41 -28.08
N ILE A 31 14.75 -16.24 -28.41
CA ILE A 31 15.49 -14.97 -28.23
C ILE A 31 14.85 -13.87 -29.08
N ASP A 32 14.60 -14.14 -30.36
CA ASP A 32 13.95 -13.19 -31.26
C ASP A 32 12.53 -12.84 -30.78
N LYS A 33 11.81 -13.83 -30.26
CA LYS A 33 10.46 -13.59 -29.74
C LYS A 33 10.47 -12.73 -28.49
N VAL A 34 11.42 -12.94 -27.58
CA VAL A 34 11.60 -12.12 -26.38
C VAL A 34 11.96 -10.69 -26.77
N ALA A 35 12.88 -10.50 -27.71
CA ALA A 35 13.24 -9.16 -28.22
C ALA A 35 12.02 -8.44 -28.83
N GLN A 36 11.23 -9.14 -29.64
CA GLN A 36 10.00 -8.60 -30.23
C GLN A 36 8.95 -8.22 -29.18
N LEU A 37 8.75 -9.07 -28.16
CA LEU A 37 7.83 -8.79 -27.05
C LEU A 37 8.30 -7.63 -26.19
N GLN A 38 9.60 -7.48 -25.97
CA GLN A 38 10.18 -6.33 -25.26
C GLN A 38 9.94 -5.04 -26.03
N ALA A 39 10.22 -5.02 -27.34
CA ALA A 39 9.96 -3.85 -28.19
C ALA A 39 8.45 -3.50 -28.20
N HIS A 40 7.58 -4.49 -28.33
CA HIS A 40 6.13 -4.29 -28.31
C HIS A 40 5.64 -3.73 -26.96
N ASN A 41 6.16 -4.24 -25.83
CA ASN A 41 5.83 -3.72 -24.51
C ASN A 41 6.29 -2.27 -24.32
N ILE A 42 7.48 -1.91 -24.80
CA ILE A 42 7.96 -0.53 -24.78
C ILE A 42 7.02 0.37 -25.61
N GLN A 43 6.62 -0.07 -26.79
CA GLN A 43 5.70 0.67 -27.65
C GLN A 43 4.32 0.85 -26.98
N LEU A 44 3.77 -0.22 -26.39
CA LEU A 44 2.50 -0.16 -25.66
C LEU A 44 2.58 0.79 -24.45
N ARG A 45 3.66 0.71 -23.66
CA ARG A 45 3.92 1.63 -22.54
C ARG A 45 3.96 3.09 -23.01
N ASN A 46 4.60 3.37 -24.15
CA ASN A 46 4.64 4.71 -24.72
C ASN A 46 3.26 5.20 -25.21
N ILE A 47 2.46 4.33 -25.84
CA ILE A 47 1.10 4.66 -26.29
C ILE A 47 0.19 4.92 -25.09
N ILE A 48 0.28 4.09 -24.05
CA ILE A 48 -0.47 4.24 -22.80
C ILE A 48 -0.07 5.55 -22.11
N ALA A 49 1.23 5.85 -22.00
CA ALA A 49 1.71 7.12 -21.47
C ALA A 49 1.14 8.33 -22.24
N LYS A 50 1.03 8.23 -23.57
CA LYS A 50 0.48 9.28 -24.43
C LYS A 50 -1.04 9.44 -24.33
N LYS A 51 -1.79 8.36 -24.04
CA LYS A 51 -3.26 8.39 -23.83
C LYS A 51 -3.65 8.80 -22.41
N ILE A 52 -2.80 8.52 -21.41
CA ILE A 52 -3.02 8.88 -20.00
C ILE A 52 -2.50 10.29 -19.68
N ALA A 53 -1.68 10.86 -20.55
CA ALA A 53 -1.34 12.28 -20.49
C ALA A 53 -2.66 13.09 -20.47
N PRO A 54 -2.89 13.94 -19.46
CA PRO A 54 -4.05 14.83 -19.48
C PRO A 54 -4.01 15.68 -20.76
N PRO A 55 -5.17 16.18 -21.26
CA PRO A 55 -5.15 17.15 -22.34
C PRO A 55 -4.15 18.24 -21.96
N CYS A 56 -3.18 18.49 -22.84
CA CYS A 56 -2.35 19.67 -22.75
C CYS A 56 -3.28 20.87 -22.95
N ASP A 57 -3.91 21.32 -21.87
CA ASP A 57 -4.28 22.71 -21.74
C ASP A 57 -3.02 23.48 -22.10
N ALA A 58 -3.11 24.32 -23.13
CA ALA A 58 -2.02 25.14 -23.61
C ALA A 58 -1.31 25.77 -22.41
N VAL A 59 -0.12 25.27 -22.10
CA VAL A 59 0.71 25.80 -21.03
C VAL A 59 1.08 27.21 -21.49
N GLY A 60 0.39 28.20 -20.94
CA GLY A 60 0.77 29.59 -21.10
C GLY A 60 2.26 29.71 -20.80
N LYS A 61 2.97 30.47 -21.63
CA LYS A 61 4.42 30.74 -21.54
C LYS A 61 4.79 31.34 -20.17
N GLY A 62 4.82 30.54 -19.13
CA GLY A 62 5.37 30.84 -17.83
C GLY A 62 6.82 30.38 -17.80
N ARG A 63 7.70 31.14 -17.15
CA ARG A 63 9.09 30.73 -16.91
C ARG A 63 9.12 29.34 -16.26
N ASP A 64 9.96 28.44 -16.76
CA ASP A 64 10.14 27.12 -16.18
C ASP A 64 10.57 27.24 -14.70
N PHE A 65 9.76 26.66 -13.81
CA PHE A 65 10.05 26.66 -12.38
C PHE A 65 11.18 25.64 -12.09
N ASP A 66 12.34 26.16 -11.71
CA ASP A 66 13.52 25.36 -11.41
C ASP A 66 13.54 24.92 -9.94
N LEU A 67 13.17 23.66 -9.68
CA LEU A 67 13.20 23.06 -8.33
C LEU A 67 14.63 22.92 -7.77
N SER A 68 15.67 22.88 -8.62
CA SER A 68 17.04 22.62 -8.16
C SER A 68 17.60 23.75 -7.32
N LYS A 69 17.12 24.97 -7.56
CA LYS A 69 17.54 26.20 -6.87
C LYS A 69 16.80 26.45 -5.56
N CYS A 70 15.75 25.68 -5.27
CA CYS A 70 14.96 25.88 -4.08
C CYS A 70 15.60 25.16 -2.87
N PRO A 71 15.54 25.75 -1.67
CA PRO A 71 15.84 25.03 -0.45
C PRO A 71 14.98 23.77 -0.33
N LYS A 72 15.51 22.73 0.33
CA LYS A 72 14.81 21.46 0.55
C LYS A 72 14.78 21.13 2.03
N MET A 73 13.77 20.38 2.44
CA MET A 73 13.65 19.88 3.81
C MET A 73 13.05 18.48 3.82
N HIS A 74 13.51 17.65 4.75
CA HIS A 74 12.88 16.36 5.00
C HIS A 74 11.66 16.56 5.92
N VAL A 75 10.53 15.93 5.59
CA VAL A 75 9.29 16.07 6.35
C VAL A 75 8.61 14.73 6.57
N PHE A 76 7.87 14.64 7.67
CA PHE A 76 6.76 13.70 7.79
C PHE A 76 5.48 14.37 7.33
N LEU A 77 4.69 13.67 6.53
CA LEU A 77 3.38 14.10 6.07
C LEU A 77 2.34 13.06 6.47
N ARG A 78 1.31 13.49 7.22
CA ARG A 78 0.18 12.66 7.62
C ARG A 78 -0.92 12.77 6.57
N ILE A 79 -1.35 11.63 6.06
CA ILE A 79 -2.39 11.49 5.04
C ILE A 79 -3.57 10.72 5.64
N LEU A 80 -4.76 11.24 5.38
CA LEU A 80 -6.03 10.56 5.59
C LEU A 80 -6.60 10.19 4.23
N TYR A 81 -7.15 9.00 4.09
CA TYR A 81 -7.88 8.62 2.89
C TYR A 81 -9.00 7.61 3.17
N LEU A 82 -10.06 7.71 2.37
CA LEU A 82 -11.09 6.68 2.27
C LEU A 82 -10.70 5.72 1.14
N GLY A 83 -10.42 4.46 1.49
CA GLY A 83 -9.81 3.50 0.57
C GLY A 83 -10.76 2.82 -0.41
N TRP A 84 -12.08 3.04 -0.28
CA TRP A 84 -13.12 2.28 -0.97
C TRP A 84 -12.96 2.27 -2.50
N ASN A 85 -12.62 3.42 -3.07
CA ASN A 85 -12.49 3.60 -4.52
C ASN A 85 -11.09 3.25 -5.05
N TYR A 86 -10.17 2.79 -4.19
CA TYR A 86 -8.76 2.66 -4.53
C TYR A 86 -8.27 1.22 -4.43
N GLN A 87 -7.33 0.87 -5.30
CA GLN A 87 -6.64 -0.42 -5.39
C GLN A 87 -5.53 -0.58 -4.34
N GLY A 88 -5.69 0.09 -3.19
CA GLY A 88 -4.74 0.10 -2.08
C GLY A 88 -3.82 1.31 -2.09
N PHE A 89 -2.85 1.29 -1.18
CA PHE A 89 -1.94 2.43 -1.02
C PHE A 89 -0.89 2.50 -2.12
N ALA A 90 -0.12 1.42 -2.32
CA ALA A 90 1.05 1.44 -3.18
C ALA A 90 0.67 1.32 -4.67
N CYS A 91 1.38 2.04 -5.54
CA CYS A 91 1.20 1.90 -6.99
C CYS A 91 1.48 0.46 -7.45
N GLN A 92 0.68 0.01 -8.41
CA GLN A 92 0.84 -1.26 -9.11
C GLN A 92 1.12 -0.98 -10.59
N GLU A 93 1.70 -1.93 -11.32
CA GLU A 93 2.11 -1.72 -12.72
C GLU A 93 0.94 -1.42 -13.65
N ASP A 94 -0.26 -1.93 -13.32
CA ASP A 94 -1.45 -1.89 -14.17
C ASP A 94 -2.53 -0.90 -13.68
N GLY A 95 -2.30 -0.19 -12.58
CA GLY A 95 -3.34 0.55 -11.86
C GLY A 95 -2.92 1.95 -11.41
N ASN A 96 -3.62 2.97 -11.92
CA ASN A 96 -3.45 4.36 -11.49
C ASN A 96 -4.36 4.75 -10.32
N GLU A 97 -5.35 3.93 -9.98
CA GLU A 97 -6.31 4.24 -8.90
C GLU A 97 -5.77 3.79 -7.54
N THR A 98 -4.60 4.30 -7.16
CA THR A 98 -3.96 4.05 -5.87
C THR A 98 -3.68 5.36 -5.13
N ILE A 99 -3.66 5.31 -3.80
CA ILE A 99 -3.41 6.51 -2.98
C ILE A 99 -2.06 7.14 -3.33
N GLU A 100 -1.03 6.31 -3.50
CA GLU A 100 0.32 6.73 -3.84
C GLU A 100 0.38 7.40 -5.22
N PHE A 101 -0.38 6.93 -6.21
CA PHE A 101 -0.42 7.57 -7.53
C PHE A 101 -0.94 9.01 -7.42
N HIS A 102 -2.10 9.21 -6.78
CA HIS A 102 -2.67 10.56 -6.63
C HIS A 102 -1.77 11.47 -5.79
N LEU A 103 -1.13 10.92 -4.75
CA LEU A 103 -0.20 11.67 -3.91
C LEU A 103 1.05 12.10 -4.68
N MET A 104 1.67 11.19 -5.43
CA MET A 104 2.83 11.51 -6.27
C MET A 104 2.46 12.54 -7.35
N LYS A 105 1.31 12.38 -8.01
CA LYS A 105 0.79 13.34 -8.99
C LYS A 105 0.62 14.73 -8.37
N ALA A 106 0.05 14.83 -7.17
CA ALA A 106 -0.12 16.10 -6.46
C ALA A 106 1.23 16.72 -6.05
N LEU A 107 2.18 15.92 -5.55
CA LEU A 107 3.52 16.38 -5.16
C LEU A 107 4.32 16.93 -6.36
N LEU A 108 4.26 16.25 -7.51
CA LEU A 108 4.90 16.69 -8.75
C LEU A 108 4.24 17.95 -9.31
N LYS A 109 2.90 17.98 -9.39
CA LYS A 109 2.14 19.11 -9.93
C LYS A 109 2.26 20.37 -9.06
N SER A 110 2.37 20.22 -7.73
CA SER A 110 2.64 21.32 -6.80
C SER A 110 4.11 21.79 -6.77
N LYS A 111 4.98 21.13 -7.54
CA LYS A 111 6.43 21.38 -7.58
C LYS A 111 7.06 21.28 -6.18
N LEU A 112 6.59 20.33 -5.38
CA LEU A 112 7.18 20.00 -4.08
C LEU A 112 8.31 18.98 -4.20
N ILE A 113 8.26 18.10 -5.19
CA ILE A 113 9.32 17.15 -5.52
C ILE A 113 9.61 17.18 -7.03
N ALA A 114 10.82 16.79 -7.42
CA ALA A 114 11.21 16.65 -8.82
C ALA A 114 10.84 15.28 -9.39
N SER A 115 11.12 14.22 -8.63
CA SER A 115 10.72 12.85 -8.93
C SER A 115 10.51 12.06 -7.64
N ARG A 116 9.94 10.86 -7.74
CA ARG A 116 9.79 9.96 -6.59
C ARG A 116 11.15 9.48 -6.09
N GLU A 117 12.02 9.09 -7.02
CA GLU A 117 13.33 8.47 -6.79
C GLU A 117 14.29 9.41 -6.06
N THR A 118 14.20 10.71 -6.35
CA THR A 118 15.08 11.74 -5.78
C THR A 118 14.52 12.38 -4.51
N SER A 119 13.34 11.94 -4.05
CA SER A 119 12.62 12.56 -2.94
C SER A 119 12.79 11.84 -1.60
N ASN A 120 13.64 10.83 -1.48
CA ASN A 120 13.80 10.02 -0.25
C ASN A 120 12.45 9.55 0.31
N TYR A 121 11.55 9.12 -0.58
CA TYR A 121 10.18 8.80 -0.24
C TYR A 121 10.06 7.44 0.46
N HIS A 122 9.54 7.43 1.69
CA HIS A 122 9.20 6.23 2.44
C HIS A 122 7.76 6.30 2.97
N ARG A 123 7.10 5.14 3.01
CA ARG A 123 5.74 4.96 3.51
C ARG A 123 5.74 4.12 4.78
N CYS A 124 4.97 4.54 5.78
CA CYS A 124 4.91 3.84 7.08
C CYS A 124 4.32 2.43 6.97
N GLY A 125 3.26 2.26 6.20
CA GLY A 125 2.65 0.96 5.91
C GLY A 125 1.99 0.93 4.55
N ARG A 126 1.88 -0.26 3.95
CA ARG A 126 0.97 -0.46 2.81
C ARG A 126 -0.42 -0.77 3.35
N THR A 127 -1.45 -0.36 2.63
CA THR A 127 -2.83 -0.80 2.88
C THR A 127 -3.37 -1.49 1.64
N ASP A 128 -4.12 -2.57 1.84
CA ASP A 128 -4.73 -3.34 0.75
C ASP A 128 -5.87 -2.55 0.10
N LYS A 129 -6.36 -3.06 -1.04
CA LYS A 129 -7.55 -2.55 -1.74
C LYS A 129 -8.73 -2.38 -0.79
N GLY A 130 -9.38 -1.21 -0.84
CA GLY A 130 -10.55 -0.89 -0.01
C GLY A 130 -10.23 -0.41 1.41
N VAL A 131 -8.99 -0.54 1.89
CA VAL A 131 -8.63 -0.17 3.27
C VAL A 131 -8.43 1.34 3.38
N SER A 132 -9.17 1.98 4.29
CA SER A 132 -9.02 3.39 4.65
C SER A 132 -7.89 3.63 5.64
N SER A 133 -7.43 4.87 5.75
CA SER A 133 -6.48 5.26 6.79
C SER A 133 -6.76 6.66 7.31
N PHE A 134 -6.72 6.81 8.63
CA PHE A 134 -6.81 8.10 9.33
C PHE A 134 -5.44 8.66 9.74
N GLY A 135 -4.39 7.86 9.59
CA GLY A 135 -3.08 8.15 10.18
C GLY A 135 -1.90 7.60 9.37
N GLN A 136 -2.06 7.44 8.06
CA GLN A 136 -0.94 7.06 7.21
C GLN A 136 0.12 8.16 7.26
N VAL A 137 1.38 7.76 7.42
CA VAL A 137 2.50 8.70 7.43
C VAL A 137 3.46 8.32 6.33
N ILE A 138 3.88 9.33 5.56
CA ILE A 138 5.00 9.23 4.65
C ILE A 138 6.13 10.15 5.12
N SER A 139 7.37 9.81 4.80
CA SER A 139 8.50 10.71 4.92
C SER A 139 9.10 10.95 3.53
N LEU A 140 9.49 12.18 3.26
CA LEU A 140 10.05 12.59 1.97
C LEU A 140 10.73 13.95 2.08
N THR A 141 11.67 14.21 1.18
CA THR A 141 12.33 15.50 1.00
C THR A 141 11.54 16.34 0.01
N VAL A 142 11.08 17.50 0.47
CA VAL A 142 10.27 18.45 -0.30
C VAL A 142 10.95 19.80 -0.43
N ARG A 143 10.55 20.58 -1.43
CA ARG A 143 10.86 22.01 -1.54
C ARG A 143 10.42 22.75 -0.27
N ALA A 144 11.33 23.50 0.34
CA ALA A 144 11.07 24.37 1.48
C ALA A 144 10.85 25.83 1.02
N ALA A 145 10.42 26.67 1.97
CA ALA A 145 10.39 28.11 1.76
C ALA A 145 11.82 28.69 1.79
N GLU A 146 12.02 29.84 1.15
CA GLU A 146 13.28 30.59 1.24
C GLU A 146 13.59 30.97 2.70
N PRO A 147 14.88 31.07 3.08
CA PRO A 147 15.27 31.53 4.41
C PRO A 147 14.58 32.85 4.78
N GLY A 148 14.06 32.92 6.01
CA GLY A 148 13.33 34.10 6.50
C GLY A 148 11.87 34.21 6.06
N LYS A 149 11.35 33.29 5.23
CA LYS A 149 9.92 33.23 4.87
C LYS A 149 9.17 32.19 5.69
N PRO A 150 7.84 32.37 5.88
CA PRO A 150 7.03 31.35 6.53
C PRO A 150 7.05 30.03 5.74
N PRO A 151 6.95 28.87 6.43
CA PRO A 151 6.89 27.58 5.77
C PRO A 151 5.78 27.49 4.72
N LEU A 152 6.03 26.73 3.67
CA LEU A 152 5.02 26.46 2.65
C LEU A 152 3.81 25.75 3.26
N THR A 153 2.61 26.09 2.80
CA THR A 153 1.36 25.48 3.27
C THR A 153 1.13 24.13 2.60
N TYR A 154 1.97 23.13 2.88
CA TYR A 154 1.99 21.85 2.16
C TYR A 154 0.61 21.18 2.09
N CYS A 155 -0.09 21.07 3.22
CA CYS A 155 -1.43 20.46 3.26
C CYS A 155 -2.41 21.18 2.33
N LYS A 156 -2.45 22.51 2.37
CA LYS A 156 -3.33 23.32 1.50
C LYS A 156 -2.97 23.17 0.02
N MET A 157 -1.68 23.17 -0.29
CA MET A 157 -1.20 23.00 -1.67
C MET A 157 -1.58 21.63 -2.23
N LEU A 158 -1.37 20.57 -1.46
CA LEU A 158 -1.69 19.20 -1.85
C LEU A 158 -3.21 18.98 -1.95
N ASN A 159 -3.99 19.43 -0.96
CA ASN A 159 -5.44 19.22 -0.93
C ASN A 159 -6.20 19.92 -2.06
N ARG A 160 -5.62 20.94 -2.72
CA ARG A 160 -6.18 21.52 -3.95
C ARG A 160 -6.04 20.61 -5.17
N LEU A 161 -5.08 19.68 -5.14
CA LEU A 161 -4.72 18.80 -6.26
C LEU A 161 -5.15 17.35 -6.02
N LEU A 162 -5.35 16.97 -4.75
CA LEU A 162 -5.78 15.64 -4.35
C LEU A 162 -7.30 15.47 -4.56
N PRO A 163 -7.76 14.25 -4.91
CA PRO A 163 -9.17 13.87 -4.87
C PRO A 163 -9.81 14.12 -3.50
N ASN A 164 -11.14 14.24 -3.44
CA ASN A 164 -11.85 14.65 -2.22
C ASN A 164 -11.73 13.69 -1.03
N ASP A 165 -11.49 12.42 -1.32
CA ASP A 165 -11.32 11.32 -0.41
C ASP A 165 -9.85 11.09 0.01
N ILE A 166 -8.90 11.90 -0.47
CA ILE A 166 -7.50 11.90 -0.02
C ILE A 166 -7.14 13.30 0.52
N ARG A 167 -6.63 13.35 1.75
CA ARG A 167 -6.29 14.59 2.44
C ARG A 167 -4.94 14.52 3.12
N ALA A 168 -4.06 15.46 2.81
CA ALA A 168 -2.94 15.80 3.66
C ALA A 168 -3.45 16.62 4.84
N VAL A 169 -3.30 16.10 6.06
CA VAL A 169 -3.91 16.67 7.27
C VAL A 169 -2.93 17.36 8.21
N ALA A 170 -1.68 16.91 8.22
CA ALA A 170 -0.62 17.51 9.04
C ALA A 170 0.75 17.21 8.43
N TRP A 171 1.73 18.04 8.75
CA TRP A 171 3.13 17.79 8.41
C TRP A 171 4.03 18.27 9.54
N ARG A 172 5.25 17.75 9.61
CA ARG A 172 6.32 18.29 10.45
C ARG A 172 7.67 18.14 9.78
N ALA A 173 8.61 19.02 10.11
CA ALA A 173 10.01 18.82 9.78
C ALA A 173 10.53 17.53 10.43
N ALA A 174 11.41 16.85 9.71
CA ALA A 174 12.01 15.59 10.12
C ALA A 174 13.53 15.72 9.99
N THR A 175 14.27 15.03 10.86
CA THR A 175 15.72 14.96 10.76
C THR A 175 16.08 14.24 9.46
N GLU A 176 17.14 14.70 8.81
CA GLU A 176 17.64 14.05 7.60
C GLU A 176 17.95 12.56 7.86
N GLY A 177 17.61 11.70 6.91
CA GLY A 177 17.76 10.24 7.03
C GLY A 177 16.62 9.52 7.77
N THR A 178 15.74 10.23 8.46
CA THR A 178 14.59 9.59 9.11
C THR A 178 13.62 8.98 8.10
N SER A 179 13.00 7.85 8.47
CA SER A 179 12.13 7.06 7.63
C SER A 179 10.82 6.77 8.31
N ALA A 180 9.71 7.17 7.68
CA ALA A 180 8.38 6.78 8.15
C ALA A 180 8.20 5.27 8.24
N ARG A 181 8.96 4.49 7.45
CA ARG A 181 8.91 3.02 7.46
C ARG A 181 9.71 2.42 8.60
N PHE A 182 10.99 2.78 8.69
CA PHE A 182 11.96 2.10 9.55
C PHE A 182 11.96 2.63 10.98
N ASP A 183 11.62 3.91 11.18
CA ASP A 183 11.55 4.51 12.52
C ASP A 183 10.18 4.32 13.19
N CYS A 184 9.18 3.82 12.46
CA CYS A 184 7.87 3.52 13.01
C CYS A 184 7.95 2.38 14.03
N LYS A 185 7.51 2.67 15.27
CA LYS A 185 7.53 1.73 16.40
C LYS A 185 6.33 0.79 16.42
N SER A 186 5.15 1.28 16.07
CA SER A 186 3.92 0.49 16.04
C SER A 186 2.93 1.04 15.03
N ARG A 187 2.04 0.15 14.58
CA ARG A 187 0.86 0.48 13.79
C ARG A 187 -0.37 0.01 14.55
N SER A 188 -1.43 0.81 14.50
CA SER A 188 -2.74 0.46 15.05
C SER A 188 -3.75 0.36 13.92
N TYR A 189 -4.51 -0.72 13.92
CA TYR A 189 -5.63 -0.94 13.04
C TYR A 189 -6.92 -1.03 13.86
N LYS A 190 -8.00 -0.52 13.28
CA LYS A 190 -9.35 -0.65 13.80
C LYS A 190 -10.22 -1.27 12.74
N TYR A 191 -10.94 -2.32 13.11
CA TYR A 191 -11.91 -2.99 12.26
C TYR A 191 -13.30 -2.74 12.84
N TYR A 192 -14.16 -2.10 12.06
CA TYR A 192 -15.50 -1.69 12.50
C TYR A 192 -16.55 -2.67 11.98
N PHE A 193 -17.49 -3.06 12.83
CA PHE A 193 -18.55 -4.01 12.49
C PHE A 193 -19.79 -3.79 13.38
N PRO A 194 -21.01 -4.08 12.86
CA PRO A 194 -22.22 -4.03 13.68
C PRO A 194 -22.22 -5.18 14.69
N LYS A 195 -22.69 -4.92 15.92
CA LYS A 195 -22.76 -5.91 17.00
C LYS A 195 -23.65 -7.08 16.65
N SER A 196 -24.86 -6.83 16.14
CA SER A 196 -25.84 -7.88 15.86
C SER A 196 -26.00 -8.86 17.05
N THR A 197 -25.74 -10.15 16.83
CA THR A 197 -25.79 -11.23 17.84
C THR A 197 -24.40 -11.65 18.34
N LEU A 198 -23.35 -10.88 18.06
CA LEU A 198 -21.98 -11.24 18.43
C LEU A 198 -21.77 -11.17 19.94
N ASN A 199 -21.17 -12.22 20.50
CA ASN A 199 -20.75 -12.24 21.90
C ASN A 199 -19.36 -11.59 22.04
N LEU A 200 -19.31 -10.38 22.59
CA LEU A 200 -18.08 -9.60 22.69
C LEU A 200 -17.11 -10.13 23.76
N ASP A 201 -17.60 -10.85 24.78
CA ASP A 201 -16.77 -11.39 25.85
C ASP A 201 -15.90 -12.52 25.32
N VAL A 202 -16.49 -13.48 24.60
CA VAL A 202 -15.73 -14.57 23.96
C VAL A 202 -14.79 -14.05 22.86
N MET A 203 -15.17 -12.99 22.16
CA MET A 203 -14.29 -12.31 21.19
C MET A 203 -13.08 -11.68 21.88
N ASN A 204 -13.27 -11.04 23.04
CA ASN A 204 -12.18 -10.49 23.83
C ASN A 204 -11.27 -11.58 24.40
N ASP A 205 -11.82 -12.70 24.83
CA ASP A 205 -11.03 -13.83 25.31
C ASP A 205 -10.17 -14.44 24.20
N ALA A 206 -10.72 -14.60 23.00
CA ALA A 206 -9.96 -15.01 21.81
C ALA A 206 -8.88 -13.96 21.43
N ALA A 207 -9.21 -12.67 21.49
CA ALA A 207 -8.28 -11.59 21.16
C ALA A 207 -7.06 -11.54 22.10
N LYS A 208 -7.23 -11.85 23.40
CA LYS A 208 -6.12 -11.93 24.37
C LYS A 208 -5.05 -12.93 23.95
N HIS A 209 -5.42 -14.01 23.26
CA HIS A 209 -4.47 -15.02 22.79
C HIS A 209 -3.54 -14.52 21.67
N LEU A 210 -3.92 -13.44 20.99
CA LEU A 210 -3.09 -12.81 19.96
C LEU A 210 -1.93 -12.01 20.55
N ILE A 211 -2.05 -11.53 21.80
CA ILE A 211 -1.08 -10.66 22.45
C ILE A 211 0.22 -11.42 22.69
N GLY A 212 1.35 -10.78 22.41
CA GLY A 212 2.68 -11.36 22.52
C GLY A 212 3.33 -11.60 21.16
N THR A 213 4.39 -12.42 21.17
CA THR A 213 5.20 -12.74 19.99
C THR A 213 4.88 -14.14 19.52
N HIS A 214 4.28 -14.27 18.34
CA HIS A 214 3.83 -15.54 17.80
C HIS A 214 4.15 -15.67 16.31
N ASP A 215 4.12 -16.88 15.78
CA ASP A 215 4.18 -17.14 14.35
C ASP A 215 2.76 -17.10 13.74
N PHE A 216 2.51 -16.13 12.87
CA PHE A 216 1.19 -15.87 12.29
C PHE A 216 1.01 -16.49 10.90
N ARG A 217 1.80 -17.49 10.48
CA ARG A 217 1.70 -18.10 9.14
C ARG A 217 0.31 -18.68 8.82
N ASN A 218 -0.40 -19.14 9.84
CA ASN A 218 -1.76 -19.68 9.68
C ASN A 218 -2.85 -18.60 9.69
N ILE A 219 -2.49 -17.37 10.10
CA ILE A 219 -3.41 -16.22 10.22
C ILE A 219 -2.93 -15.08 9.30
N CYS A 220 -2.40 -15.43 8.12
CA CYS A 220 -2.04 -14.47 7.09
C CYS A 220 -2.07 -15.13 5.71
N LYS A 221 -1.90 -14.32 4.66
CA LYS A 221 -1.56 -14.84 3.33
C LYS A 221 -0.04 -14.93 3.22
N MET A 222 0.47 -16.12 2.93
CA MET A 222 1.91 -16.32 2.73
C MET A 222 2.37 -15.53 1.50
N ASP A 223 3.48 -14.80 1.67
CA ASP A 223 4.05 -13.94 0.64
C ASP A 223 5.52 -14.30 0.38
N VAL A 224 5.77 -15.60 0.24
CA VAL A 224 7.12 -16.15 0.06
C VAL A 224 7.76 -15.63 -1.23
N ALA A 225 6.96 -15.40 -2.28
CA ALA A 225 7.40 -14.84 -3.55
C ALA A 225 8.02 -13.43 -3.41
N ASN A 226 7.58 -12.64 -2.42
CA ASN A 226 8.14 -11.33 -2.11
C ASN A 226 9.27 -11.37 -1.05
N GLY A 227 9.83 -12.56 -0.79
CA GLY A 227 10.97 -12.74 0.11
C GLY A 227 10.62 -12.75 1.61
N VAL A 228 9.34 -12.94 1.97
CA VAL A 228 8.94 -13.08 3.38
C VAL A 228 9.35 -14.47 3.90
N THR A 229 10.38 -14.50 4.74
CA THR A 229 10.90 -15.74 5.36
C THR A 229 10.49 -15.89 6.82
N THR A 230 10.12 -14.79 7.50
CA THR A 230 9.71 -14.79 8.90
C THR A 230 8.26 -14.34 9.08
N PHE A 231 7.49 -15.19 9.74
CA PHE A 231 6.07 -14.99 10.05
C PHE A 231 5.87 -14.61 11.52
N VAL A 232 6.95 -14.43 12.28
CA VAL A 232 6.88 -14.03 13.68
C VAL A 232 6.57 -12.54 13.77
N ARG A 233 5.51 -12.17 14.48
CA ARG A 233 5.12 -10.77 14.74
C ARG A 233 4.79 -10.59 16.22
N ASN A 234 4.88 -9.33 16.68
CA ASN A 234 4.50 -8.98 18.03
C ASN A 234 3.25 -8.10 18.02
N ILE A 235 2.19 -8.59 18.65
CA ILE A 235 0.97 -7.82 18.92
C ILE A 235 1.06 -7.32 20.36
N ALA A 236 1.04 -6.01 20.51
CA ALA A 236 1.14 -5.34 21.80
C ALA A 236 -0.21 -5.21 22.50
N ASP A 237 -1.29 -5.03 21.73
CA ASP A 237 -2.65 -4.91 22.25
C ASP A 237 -3.66 -5.44 21.22
N ALA A 238 -4.70 -6.11 21.70
CA ALA A 238 -5.81 -6.61 20.90
C ALA A 238 -7.08 -6.62 21.75
N LYS A 239 -8.11 -5.87 21.34
CA LYS A 239 -9.35 -5.73 22.12
C LYS A 239 -10.56 -5.49 21.23
N VAL A 240 -11.72 -5.93 21.71
CA VAL A 240 -13.02 -5.65 21.11
C VAL A 240 -13.83 -4.78 22.05
N SER A 241 -14.38 -3.68 21.55
CA SER A 241 -15.20 -2.76 22.34
C SER A 241 -16.34 -2.17 21.52
N THR A 242 -17.39 -1.72 22.19
CA THR A 242 -18.43 -0.87 21.60
C THR A 242 -17.91 0.55 21.42
N ILE A 243 -18.38 1.25 20.40
CA ILE A 243 -17.95 2.64 20.10
C ILE A 243 -18.90 3.66 20.74
N ASN A 244 -20.19 3.29 20.81
CA ASN A 244 -21.25 4.09 21.40
C ASN A 244 -22.00 3.27 22.45
N ASP A 245 -22.68 3.97 23.36
CA ASP A 245 -23.58 3.38 24.34
C ASP A 245 -24.98 3.06 23.77
N ASP A 246 -25.13 3.08 22.43
CA ASP A 246 -26.39 2.76 21.77
C ASP A 246 -26.83 1.33 22.09
N GLU A 247 -28.04 1.17 22.61
CA GLU A 247 -28.63 -0.13 22.90
C GLU A 247 -29.36 -0.66 21.66
N GLY A 248 -28.78 -1.67 21.00
CA GLY A 248 -29.45 -2.37 19.90
C GLY A 248 -28.51 -3.16 18.97
N GLY A 249 -29.08 -3.98 18.09
CA GLY A 249 -28.31 -4.79 17.13
C GLY A 249 -27.48 -3.97 16.12
N TYR A 250 -27.79 -2.68 15.96
CA TYR A 250 -27.04 -1.73 15.13
C TYR A 250 -25.90 -1.02 15.87
N GLN A 251 -25.69 -1.33 17.16
CA GLN A 251 -24.55 -0.82 17.92
C GLN A 251 -23.25 -1.12 17.17
N MET A 252 -22.44 -0.10 16.91
CA MET A 252 -21.17 -0.29 16.22
C MET A 252 -20.08 -0.70 17.22
N CYS A 253 -19.34 -1.75 16.85
CA CYS A 253 -18.20 -2.25 17.59
C CYS A 253 -16.90 -2.01 16.82
N GLU A 254 -15.79 -2.01 17.54
CA GLU A 254 -14.45 -2.02 16.98
C GLU A 254 -13.61 -3.17 17.53
N LEU A 255 -12.86 -3.83 16.65
CA LEU A 255 -11.70 -4.63 16.99
C LEU A 255 -10.46 -3.75 16.78
N SER A 256 -9.75 -3.44 17.87
CA SER A 256 -8.49 -2.69 17.84
C SER A 256 -7.32 -3.65 17.97
N ILE A 257 -6.34 -3.51 17.08
CA ILE A 257 -5.10 -4.30 17.11
C ILE A 257 -3.91 -3.35 16.97
N VAL A 258 -2.95 -3.48 17.88
CA VAL A 258 -1.70 -2.72 17.90
C VAL A 258 -0.54 -3.69 17.81
N GLY A 259 0.37 -3.46 16.87
CA GLY A 259 1.54 -4.31 16.68
C GLY A 259 2.71 -3.56 16.07
N ASN A 260 3.89 -4.16 16.11
CA ASN A 260 5.09 -3.57 15.52
C ASN A 260 5.03 -3.56 13.98
N ALA A 261 4.61 -4.68 13.39
CA ALA A 261 4.44 -4.89 11.96
C ALA A 261 3.40 -5.99 11.73
N PHE A 262 2.82 -6.01 10.52
CA PHE A 262 1.82 -7.00 10.13
C PHE A 262 2.22 -7.68 8.82
N LEU A 263 1.88 -8.96 8.69
CA LEU A 263 2.00 -9.75 7.48
C LEU A 263 0.86 -9.43 6.50
N TRP A 264 1.00 -9.90 5.26
CA TRP A 264 -0.02 -9.70 4.24
C TRP A 264 -1.36 -10.33 4.67
N HIS A 265 -2.43 -9.53 4.62
CA HIS A 265 -3.77 -9.88 5.08
C HIS A 265 -3.93 -10.25 6.56
N GLN A 266 -2.88 -10.18 7.40
CA GLN A 266 -2.92 -10.68 8.79
C GLN A 266 -4.08 -10.09 9.60
N VAL A 267 -4.22 -8.77 9.60
CA VAL A 267 -5.30 -8.07 10.33
C VAL A 267 -6.68 -8.50 9.87
N ARG A 268 -6.86 -8.77 8.57
CA ARG A 268 -8.13 -9.23 8.00
C ARG A 268 -8.44 -10.67 8.42
N CYS A 269 -7.44 -11.55 8.38
CA CYS A 269 -7.57 -12.93 8.87
C CYS A 269 -7.91 -12.97 10.36
N ILE A 270 -7.25 -12.14 11.18
CA ILE A 270 -7.58 -11.99 12.60
C ILE A 270 -9.03 -11.53 12.77
N ALA A 271 -9.45 -10.47 12.05
CA ALA A 271 -10.82 -9.97 12.17
C ALA A 271 -11.85 -11.05 11.79
N SER A 272 -11.64 -11.79 10.71
CA SER A 272 -12.49 -12.92 10.33
C SER A 272 -12.58 -13.98 11.42
N LEU A 273 -11.45 -14.39 12.00
CA LEU A 273 -11.40 -15.41 13.05
C LEU A 273 -12.15 -14.97 14.31
N ILE A 274 -11.90 -13.75 14.76
CA ILE A 274 -12.56 -13.19 15.95
C ILE A 274 -14.07 -13.04 15.71
N LEU A 275 -14.51 -12.69 14.49
CA LEU A 275 -15.93 -12.65 14.14
C LEU A 275 -16.58 -14.05 14.17
N LEU A 276 -15.89 -15.10 13.68
CA LEU A 276 -16.40 -16.47 13.74
C LEU A 276 -16.58 -16.95 15.19
N VAL A 277 -15.63 -16.62 16.08
CA VAL A 277 -15.76 -16.89 17.52
C VAL A 277 -16.94 -16.13 18.11
N GLY A 278 -17.11 -14.85 17.77
CA GLY A 278 -18.23 -14.04 18.23
C GLY A 278 -19.59 -14.57 17.77
N GLN A 279 -19.64 -15.28 16.64
CA GLN A 279 -20.83 -15.97 16.13
C GLN A 279 -21.07 -17.34 16.78
N GLY A 280 -20.12 -17.85 17.59
CA GLY A 280 -20.17 -19.20 18.15
C GLY A 280 -19.91 -20.31 17.13
N LEU A 281 -19.35 -19.98 15.96
CA LEU A 281 -18.98 -20.96 14.94
C LEU A 281 -17.62 -21.61 15.22
N GLU A 282 -16.81 -20.98 16.07
CA GLU A 282 -15.50 -21.45 16.51
C GLU A 282 -15.33 -21.19 18.02
N ASP A 283 -14.56 -22.03 18.69
CA ASP A 283 -14.19 -21.81 20.09
C ASP A 283 -13.09 -20.73 20.22
N SER A 284 -13.06 -20.01 21.33
CA SER A 284 -12.00 -19.05 21.64
C SER A 284 -10.57 -19.64 21.56
N SER A 285 -10.40 -20.94 21.81
CA SER A 285 -9.12 -21.64 21.76
C SER A 285 -8.54 -21.77 20.35
N ILE A 286 -9.35 -21.60 19.30
CA ILE A 286 -8.91 -21.72 17.91
C ILE A 286 -7.72 -20.81 17.60
N VAL A 287 -7.67 -19.64 18.24
CA VAL A 287 -6.57 -18.69 18.07
C VAL A 287 -5.26 -19.31 18.54
N LYS A 288 -5.25 -19.98 19.70
CA LYS A 288 -4.05 -20.67 20.21
C LYS A 288 -3.65 -21.81 19.29
N ASP A 289 -4.62 -22.59 18.83
CA ASP A 289 -4.35 -23.72 17.94
C ASP A 289 -3.70 -23.27 16.63
N LEU A 290 -4.20 -22.19 16.02
CA LEU A 290 -3.63 -21.68 14.77
C LEU A 290 -2.26 -21.02 14.96
N LEU A 291 -1.96 -20.48 16.14
CA LEU A 291 -0.63 -19.96 16.47
C LEU A 291 0.37 -21.08 16.80
N ASP A 292 -0.11 -22.27 17.15
CA ASP A 292 0.71 -23.47 17.35
C ASP A 292 1.06 -24.11 16.00
N VAL A 293 2.26 -23.78 15.51
CA VAL A 293 2.79 -24.28 14.23
C VAL A 293 3.15 -25.76 14.28
N GLU A 294 3.46 -26.32 15.46
CA GLU A 294 3.77 -27.75 15.59
C GLU A 294 2.49 -28.58 15.44
N LYS A 295 1.40 -28.11 16.04
CA LYS A 295 0.09 -28.73 15.91
C LYS A 295 -0.55 -28.50 14.54
N ASN A 296 -0.33 -27.31 13.95
CA ASN A 296 -0.89 -26.92 12.64
C ASN A 296 0.23 -26.52 11.67
N PRO A 297 1.00 -27.51 11.14
CA PRO A 297 2.07 -27.24 10.23
C PRO A 297 1.51 -26.79 8.86
N ARG A 298 1.97 -25.64 8.39
CA ARG A 298 1.67 -25.15 7.04
C ARG A 298 2.94 -25.13 6.20
N ASN A 299 2.94 -25.91 5.13
CA ASN A 299 4.04 -25.96 4.18
C ASN A 299 4.20 -24.62 3.47
N LEU A 300 5.40 -24.06 3.52
CA LEU A 300 5.75 -22.79 2.88
C LEU A 300 5.72 -22.86 1.34
N ASN A 301 5.64 -24.07 0.77
CA ASN A 301 5.76 -24.35 -0.67
C ASN A 301 4.43 -24.56 -1.40
N THR A 302 3.29 -24.49 -0.70
CA THR A 302 1.96 -24.61 -1.31
C THR A 302 1.31 -23.23 -1.36
N SER A 303 1.45 -22.58 -2.52
CA SER A 303 0.69 -21.40 -2.98
C SER A 303 -0.78 -21.70 -3.17
#